data_AF-A0A453PIZ0-F1
#
_entry.id   AF-A0A453PIZ0-F1
#
_cell.length_a   1.000
_cell.length_b   1.000
_cell.length_c   1.000
_cell.angle_alpha   90.00
_cell.angle_beta   90.00
_cell.angle_gamma   90.00
#
_symmetry.space_group_name_H-M   'P 1'
#
loop_
_entity.id
_entity.type
_entity.pdbx_description
1 polymer ?
#
loop_
_entity_poly.entity_id
_entity_poly.type
_entity_poly.pdbx_seq_one_letter_code
_entity_poly.pdbx_strand_id
1 'polypeptide(L)'
;VYKVLVEKTKSTPGAKVENNKFCLSVHFRCVDEKRWNFLAEQVKAVIKDFPMLKLTQGRKVFELRPSIMWDKGKALEFLLESLGFASCSDVLPVYIGDDRTDEDAFKVLRKRGQGVGILVSKCAKETSASYSLQDPAEVMEFLLRLVEWKRRSSTAAPPMVRPRV
;
A
#
# COMPACT_ATOMS: atom_id res chain seq x y z
N VAL A 1 -7.95 -15.82 -15.98
CA VAL A 1 -8.89 -15.68 -14.85
C VAL A 1 -10.13 -14.84 -15.20
N TYR A 2 -10.01 -13.55 -15.56
CA TYR A 2 -11.17 -12.68 -15.84
C TYR A 2 -12.20 -13.29 -16.80
N LYS A 3 -11.77 -13.73 -18.00
CA LYS A 3 -12.67 -14.36 -18.99
C LYS A 3 -13.37 -15.61 -18.43
N VAL A 4 -12.66 -16.41 -17.63
CA VAL A 4 -13.19 -17.62 -17.00
C VAL A 4 -14.27 -17.27 -15.97
N LEU A 5 -14.03 -16.24 -15.13
CA LEU A 5 -15.04 -15.75 -14.19
C LEU A 5 -16.28 -15.22 -14.91
N VAL A 6 -16.11 -14.42 -15.97
CA VAL A 6 -17.24 -13.91 -16.76
C VAL A 6 -18.08 -15.08 -17.28
N GLU A 7 -17.45 -16.08 -17.88
CA GLU A 7 -18.17 -17.24 -18.42
C GLU A 7 -18.86 -18.07 -17.31
N LYS A 8 -18.15 -18.35 -16.21
CA LYS A 8 -18.68 -19.13 -15.07
C LYS A 8 -19.84 -18.45 -14.35
N THR A 9 -19.84 -17.12 -14.30
CA THR A 9 -20.87 -16.33 -13.61
C THR A 9 -22.04 -15.95 -14.52
N LYS A 10 -21.93 -16.15 -15.85
CA LYS A 10 -22.92 -15.76 -16.85
C LYS A 10 -24.33 -16.33 -16.59
N SER A 11 -24.42 -17.52 -16.02
CA SER A 11 -25.69 -18.17 -15.68
C SER A 11 -26.37 -17.60 -14.41
N THR A 12 -25.75 -16.63 -13.74
CA THR A 12 -26.23 -16.00 -12.50
C THR A 12 -26.62 -14.54 -12.78
N PRO A 13 -27.92 -14.26 -13.04
CA PRO A 13 -28.40 -12.90 -13.27
C PRO A 13 -28.06 -11.98 -12.11
N GLY A 14 -27.60 -10.77 -12.44
CA GLY A 14 -27.18 -9.76 -11.47
C GLY A 14 -25.74 -9.87 -10.99
N ALA A 15 -25.01 -10.94 -11.34
CA ALA A 15 -23.58 -11.04 -11.06
C ALA A 15 -22.79 -10.17 -12.07
N LYS A 16 -21.79 -9.43 -11.59
CA LYS A 16 -20.93 -8.59 -12.43
C LYS A 16 -19.47 -8.81 -12.09
N VAL A 17 -18.65 -9.11 -13.11
CA VAL A 17 -17.20 -9.23 -12.96
C VAL A 17 -16.53 -7.92 -13.37
N GLU A 18 -15.73 -7.36 -12.48
CA GLU A 18 -14.93 -6.15 -12.67
C GLU A 18 -13.44 -6.50 -12.62
N ASN A 19 -12.64 -5.79 -13.43
CA ASN A 19 -11.20 -5.98 -13.50
C ASN A 19 -10.48 -4.68 -13.13
N ASN A 20 -9.97 -4.62 -11.92
CA ASN A 20 -9.24 -3.49 -11.35
C ASN A 20 -7.75 -3.78 -11.30
N LYS A 21 -7.11 -4.03 -12.47
CA LYS A 21 -5.67 -4.29 -12.72
C LYS A 21 -4.97 -5.31 -11.80
N PHE A 22 -4.99 -5.09 -10.49
CA PHE A 22 -4.45 -5.92 -9.42
C PHE A 22 -5.52 -6.66 -8.60
N CYS A 23 -6.81 -6.46 -8.91
CA CYS A 23 -7.92 -7.16 -8.25
C CYS A 23 -9.01 -7.50 -9.28
N LEU A 24 -9.55 -8.72 -9.22
CA LEU A 24 -10.78 -9.07 -9.92
C LEU A 24 -11.91 -9.13 -8.90
N SER A 25 -13.03 -8.48 -9.19
CA SER A 25 -14.16 -8.42 -8.26
C SER A 25 -15.40 -9.03 -8.90
N VAL A 26 -16.06 -9.94 -8.19
CA VAL A 26 -17.36 -10.50 -8.56
C VAL A 26 -18.41 -9.91 -7.63
N HIS A 27 -19.15 -8.93 -8.13
CA HIS A 27 -20.24 -8.28 -7.41
C HIS A 27 -21.49 -9.14 -7.46
N PHE A 28 -22.15 -9.30 -6.31
CA PHE A 28 -23.38 -10.09 -6.19
C PHE A 28 -24.50 -9.34 -5.49
N ARG A 29 -24.39 -8.01 -5.42
CA ARG A 29 -25.42 -7.15 -4.80
C ARG A 29 -26.78 -7.29 -5.45
N CYS A 30 -26.81 -7.47 -6.77
CA CYS A 30 -28.04 -7.60 -7.57
C CYS A 30 -28.42 -9.06 -7.85
N VAL A 31 -27.74 -10.02 -7.20
CA VAL A 31 -28.05 -11.45 -7.33
C VAL A 31 -29.08 -11.83 -6.27
N ASP A 32 -30.04 -12.67 -6.65
CA ASP A 32 -31.00 -13.29 -5.71
C ASP A 32 -30.25 -14.00 -4.57
N GLU A 33 -30.65 -13.75 -3.33
CA GLU A 33 -29.97 -14.25 -2.13
C GLU A 33 -29.87 -15.79 -2.10
N LYS A 34 -30.86 -16.49 -2.65
CA LYS A 34 -30.87 -17.96 -2.76
C LYS A 34 -29.73 -18.48 -3.64
N ARG A 35 -29.19 -17.63 -4.53
CA ARG A 35 -28.11 -17.97 -5.47
C ARG A 35 -26.73 -17.53 -5.01
N TRP A 36 -26.61 -16.83 -3.87
CA TRP A 36 -25.30 -16.38 -3.38
C TRP A 36 -24.33 -17.52 -3.12
N ASN A 37 -24.79 -18.58 -2.46
CA ASN A 37 -23.97 -19.77 -2.20
C ASN A 37 -23.55 -20.46 -3.50
N PHE A 38 -24.47 -20.59 -4.46
CA PHE A 38 -24.16 -21.15 -5.77
C PHE A 38 -23.07 -20.34 -6.49
N LEU A 39 -23.20 -19.01 -6.50
CA LEU A 39 -22.20 -18.12 -7.09
C LEU A 39 -20.85 -18.23 -6.37
N ALA A 40 -20.84 -18.28 -5.04
CA ALA A 40 -19.63 -18.45 -4.25
C ALA A 40 -18.89 -19.74 -4.65
N GLU A 41 -19.60 -20.85 -4.83
CA GLU A 41 -19.01 -22.12 -5.28
C GLU A 41 -18.46 -22.04 -6.70
N GLN A 42 -19.14 -21.34 -7.63
CA GLN A 42 -18.59 -21.11 -8.97
C GLN A 42 -17.28 -20.29 -8.92
N VAL A 43 -17.24 -19.24 -8.10
CA VAL A 43 -16.04 -18.41 -7.92
C VAL A 43 -14.91 -19.22 -7.28
N LYS A 44 -15.18 -19.99 -6.22
CA LYS A 44 -14.18 -20.88 -5.59
C LYS A 44 -13.66 -21.93 -6.55
N ALA A 45 -14.52 -22.51 -7.39
CA ALA A 45 -14.11 -23.50 -8.38
C ALA A 45 -13.10 -22.91 -9.37
N VAL A 46 -13.31 -21.67 -9.83
CA VAL A 46 -12.32 -20.98 -10.69
C VAL A 46 -11.00 -20.79 -9.95
N ILE A 47 -11.04 -20.41 -8.66
CA ILE A 47 -9.83 -20.11 -7.88
C ILE A 47 -8.96 -21.35 -7.61
N LYS A 48 -9.56 -22.55 -7.56
CA LYS A 48 -8.79 -23.80 -7.40
C LYS A 48 -7.71 -23.96 -8.49
N ASP A 49 -7.97 -23.49 -9.71
CA ASP A 49 -7.03 -23.56 -10.83
C ASP A 49 -5.98 -22.44 -10.80
N PHE A 50 -6.11 -21.47 -9.87
CA PHE A 50 -5.21 -20.32 -9.73
C PHE A 50 -4.74 -20.17 -8.27
N PRO A 51 -3.86 -21.06 -7.78
CA PRO A 51 -3.38 -21.06 -6.38
C PRO A 51 -2.61 -19.78 -6.01
N MET A 52 -2.11 -19.05 -7.01
CA MET A 52 -1.47 -17.73 -6.84
C MET A 52 -2.47 -16.60 -6.58
N LEU A 53 -3.78 -16.86 -6.46
CA LEU A 53 -4.80 -15.88 -6.12
C LEU A 53 -5.44 -16.21 -4.77
N LYS A 54 -5.67 -15.19 -3.95
CA LYS A 54 -6.41 -15.26 -2.71
C LYS A 54 -7.82 -14.72 -2.90
N LEU A 55 -8.81 -15.47 -2.43
CA LEU A 55 -10.20 -15.03 -2.33
C LEU A 55 -10.44 -14.28 -1.02
N THR A 56 -10.96 -13.06 -1.10
CA THR A 56 -11.49 -12.31 0.04
C THR A 56 -12.96 -11.96 -0.21
N GLN A 57 -13.74 -11.85 0.86
CA GLN A 57 -15.15 -11.45 0.76
C GLN A 57 -15.32 -10.06 1.37
N GLY A 58 -15.82 -9.12 0.56
CA GLY A 58 -16.24 -7.80 0.99
C GLY A 58 -17.76 -7.70 1.10
N ARG A 59 -18.29 -6.47 1.20
CA ARG A 59 -19.73 -6.22 1.32
C ARG A 59 -20.45 -6.48 -0.01
N LYS A 60 -21.01 -7.69 -0.15
CA LYS A 60 -21.68 -8.20 -1.37
C LYS A 60 -20.77 -8.26 -2.60
N VAL A 61 -19.49 -8.58 -2.39
CA VAL A 61 -18.47 -8.74 -3.43
C VAL A 61 -17.47 -9.83 -3.05
N PHE A 62 -17.06 -10.65 -4.02
CA PHE A 62 -15.90 -11.53 -3.91
C PHE A 62 -14.71 -10.89 -4.61
N GLU A 63 -13.57 -10.81 -3.96
CA GLU A 63 -12.36 -10.18 -4.49
C GLU A 63 -11.27 -11.22 -4.63
N LEU A 64 -10.68 -11.29 -5.82
CA LEU A 64 -9.55 -12.15 -6.13
C LEU A 64 -8.32 -11.26 -6.28
N ARG A 65 -7.35 -11.46 -5.41
CA ARG A 65 -6.11 -10.67 -5.36
C ARG A 65 -4.92 -11.62 -5.54
N PRO A 66 -3.81 -11.18 -6.16
CA PRO A 66 -2.57 -11.94 -6.11
C PRO A 66 -2.22 -12.35 -4.68
N SER A 67 -1.92 -13.63 -4.48
CA SER A 67 -1.40 -14.22 -3.26
C SER A 67 0.08 -13.90 -3.14
N ILE A 68 0.39 -12.60 -3.13
CA ILE A 68 1.73 -12.09 -2.93
C ILE A 68 1.81 -11.73 -1.45
N MET A 69 2.83 -12.22 -0.78
CA MET A 69 3.22 -11.73 0.54
C MET A 69 3.81 -10.33 0.37
N TRP A 70 2.95 -9.33 0.12
CA TRP A 70 3.32 -7.93 -0.06
C TRP A 70 2.72 -7.11 1.07
N ASP A 71 3.58 -6.39 1.77
CA ASP A 71 3.24 -5.47 2.84
C ASP A 71 3.82 -4.09 2.51
N LYS A 72 3.46 -3.06 3.29
CA LYS A 72 3.96 -1.71 3.07
C LYS A 72 5.47 -1.61 3.29
N GLY A 73 6.06 -2.50 4.09
CA GLY A 73 7.51 -2.63 4.24
C GLY A 73 8.20 -3.08 2.95
N LYS A 74 7.70 -4.15 2.31
CA LYS A 74 8.21 -4.62 1.02
C LYS A 74 8.01 -3.61 -0.10
N ALA A 75 6.90 -2.87 -0.07
CA ALA A 75 6.68 -1.77 -1.00
C ALA A 75 7.74 -0.67 -0.85
N LEU A 76 8.10 -0.33 0.39
CA LEU A 76 9.15 0.65 0.68
C LEU A 76 10.53 0.17 0.23
N GLU A 77 10.91 -1.07 0.55
CA GLU A 77 12.19 -1.66 0.10
C GLU A 77 12.29 -1.64 -1.42
N PHE A 78 11.23 -2.09 -2.11
CA PHE A 78 11.15 -2.08 -3.57
C PHE A 78 11.33 -0.68 -4.17
N LEU A 79 10.71 0.35 -3.58
CA LEU A 79 10.88 1.73 -4.05
C LEU A 79 12.31 2.23 -3.86
N LEU A 80 12.93 1.94 -2.72
CA LEU A 80 14.31 2.34 -2.45
C LEU A 80 15.29 1.65 -3.39
N GLU A 81 15.11 0.37 -3.68
CA GLU A 81 15.90 -0.36 -4.66
C GLU A 81 15.70 0.19 -6.08
N SER A 82 14.45 0.35 -6.51
CA SER A 82 14.12 0.80 -7.87
C SER A 82 14.63 2.20 -8.18
N LEU A 83 14.72 3.07 -7.16
CA LEU A 83 15.25 4.43 -7.29
C LEU A 83 16.78 4.51 -7.09
N GLY A 84 17.46 3.39 -6.81
CA GLY A 84 18.90 3.37 -6.54
C GLY A 84 19.29 3.94 -5.16
N PHE A 85 18.33 4.02 -4.23
CA PHE A 85 18.52 4.53 -2.87
C PHE A 85 18.71 3.44 -1.82
N ALA A 86 18.76 2.16 -2.21
CA ALA A 86 18.95 1.03 -1.30
C ALA A 86 20.23 1.13 -0.44
N SER A 87 21.29 1.76 -0.96
CA SER A 87 22.57 1.97 -0.26
C SER A 87 23.05 3.43 -0.30
N CYS A 88 22.18 4.37 -0.68
CA CYS A 88 22.53 5.78 -0.79
C CYS A 88 22.47 6.46 0.58
N SER A 89 23.57 7.08 1.03
CA SER A 89 23.64 7.85 2.28
C SER A 89 23.05 9.26 2.16
N ASP A 90 22.94 9.78 0.94
CA ASP A 90 22.58 11.18 0.69
C ASP A 90 21.06 11.42 0.65
N VAL A 91 20.28 10.34 0.69
CA VAL A 91 18.82 10.37 0.74
C VAL A 91 18.36 9.80 2.08
N LEU A 92 17.48 10.55 2.76
CA LEU A 92 16.83 10.11 3.98
C LEU A 92 15.37 9.70 3.67
N PRO A 93 15.04 8.40 3.69
CA PRO A 93 13.66 7.96 3.52
C PRO A 93 12.80 8.42 4.70
N VAL A 94 11.66 9.06 4.43
CA VAL A 94 10.67 9.43 5.44
C VAL A 94 9.35 8.75 5.09
N TYR A 95 8.80 7.96 6.02
CA TYR A 95 7.52 7.29 5.87
C TYR A 95 6.55 7.79 6.93
N ILE A 96 5.37 8.26 6.52
CA ILE A 96 4.32 8.78 7.40
C ILE A 96 3.07 7.93 7.21
N GLY A 97 2.51 7.38 8.28
CA GLY A 97 1.33 6.51 8.22
C GLY A 97 0.53 6.47 9.51
N ASP A 98 -0.74 6.14 9.45
CA ASP A 98 -1.71 6.22 10.56
C ASP A 98 -2.25 4.86 11.02
N ASP A 99 -2.12 3.84 10.17
CA ASP A 99 -2.79 2.56 10.33
C ASP A 99 -1.81 1.44 10.72
N ARG A 100 -2.35 0.34 11.24
CA ARG A 100 -1.56 -0.83 11.67
C ARG A 100 -0.71 -1.41 10.55
N THR A 101 -1.14 -1.28 9.30
CA THR A 101 -0.40 -1.77 8.13
C THR A 101 0.90 -0.98 7.89
N ASP A 102 1.02 0.25 8.39
CA ASP A 102 2.21 1.09 8.25
C ASP A 102 3.37 0.63 9.16
N GLU A 103 3.07 -0.18 10.19
CA GLU A 103 4.09 -0.78 11.05
C GLU A 103 5.12 -1.60 10.27
N ASP A 104 4.72 -2.25 9.18
CA ASP A 104 5.65 -3.03 8.36
C ASP A 104 6.70 -2.11 7.71
N ALA A 105 6.31 -0.91 7.27
CA ALA A 105 7.25 0.10 6.77
C ALA A 105 8.13 0.68 7.87
N PHE A 106 7.57 0.96 9.05
CA PHE A 106 8.34 1.46 10.18
C PHE A 106 9.41 0.45 10.65
N LYS A 107 9.06 -0.85 10.70
CA LYS A 107 10.01 -1.92 11.04
C LYS A 107 11.16 -2.00 10.05
N VAL A 108 10.89 -1.87 8.75
CA VAL A 108 11.93 -1.83 7.71
C VAL A 108 12.88 -0.65 7.95
N LEU A 109 12.37 0.56 8.14
CA LEU A 109 13.21 1.75 8.39
C LEU A 109 14.04 1.61 9.67
N ARG A 110 13.42 1.12 10.75
CA ARG A 110 14.10 0.89 12.03
C ARG A 110 15.20 -0.16 11.89
N LYS A 111 14.93 -1.29 11.23
CA LYS A 111 15.90 -2.37 11.01
C LYS A 111 17.07 -1.90 10.15
N ARG A 112 16.82 -1.08 9.14
CA ARG A 112 17.84 -0.50 8.27
C ARG A 112 18.73 0.51 9.01
N GLY A 113 18.22 1.14 10.07
CA GLY A 113 18.92 2.20 10.80
C GLY A 113 19.10 3.50 10.00
N GLN A 114 18.46 3.59 8.83
CA GLN A 114 18.56 4.72 7.90
C GLN A 114 17.17 5.06 7.38
N GLY A 115 16.65 6.20 7.86
CA GLY A 115 15.32 6.70 7.54
C GLY A 115 14.47 6.94 8.79
N VAL A 116 13.30 7.55 8.60
CA VAL A 116 12.44 8.02 9.67
C VAL A 116 11.01 7.56 9.43
N GLY A 117 10.49 6.76 10.37
CA GLY A 117 9.06 6.43 10.44
C GLY A 117 8.33 7.41 11.36
N ILE A 118 7.18 7.93 10.92
CA ILE A 118 6.33 8.84 11.69
C ILE A 118 4.90 8.26 11.75
N LEU A 119 4.43 7.94 12.95
CA LEU A 119 3.06 7.50 13.20
C LEU A 119 2.11 8.70 13.30
N VAL A 120 0.97 8.66 12.63
CA VAL A 120 -0.10 9.66 12.80
C VAL A 120 -1.17 9.09 13.72
N SER A 121 -1.24 9.56 14.97
CA SER A 121 -2.28 9.14 15.90
C SER A 121 -2.48 10.12 17.06
N LYS A 122 -3.75 10.36 17.39
CA LYS A 122 -4.16 11.15 18.56
C LYS A 122 -3.89 10.48 19.91
N CYS A 123 -3.67 9.16 19.90
CA CYS A 123 -3.48 8.37 21.11
C CYS A 123 -2.15 7.65 21.05
N ALA A 124 -1.52 7.47 22.22
CA ALA A 124 -0.33 6.65 22.32
C ALA A 124 -0.62 5.22 21.85
N LYS A 125 0.21 4.71 20.93
CA LYS A 125 0.16 3.35 20.41
C LYS A 125 1.55 2.75 20.50
N GLU A 126 1.63 1.45 20.75
CA GLU A 126 2.87 0.72 20.52
C GLU A 126 3.19 0.77 19.02
N THR A 127 4.39 1.25 18.69
CA THR A 127 4.77 1.50 17.29
C THR A 127 6.28 1.35 17.09
N SER A 128 6.64 0.90 15.89
CA SER A 128 8.03 0.88 15.42
C SER A 128 8.45 2.21 14.80
N ALA A 129 7.57 3.21 14.70
CA ALA A 129 7.92 4.57 14.27
C ALA A 129 8.90 5.25 15.25
N SER A 130 9.70 6.18 14.76
CA SER A 130 10.63 6.97 15.58
C SER A 130 9.99 8.22 16.16
N TYR A 131 8.96 8.73 15.50
CA TYR A 131 8.22 9.93 15.90
C TYR A 131 6.72 9.73 15.71
N SER A 132 5.94 10.68 16.22
CA SER A 132 4.50 10.72 16.02
C SER A 132 3.99 12.12 15.77
N LEU A 133 2.91 12.22 15.00
CA LEU A 133 2.08 13.41 14.81
C LEU A 133 0.65 13.07 15.26
N GLN A 134 -0.11 14.05 15.75
CA GLN A 134 -1.43 13.83 16.33
C GLN A 134 -2.48 13.52 15.26
N ASP A 135 -2.47 14.25 14.15
CA ASP A 135 -3.48 14.16 13.10
C ASP A 135 -2.98 14.70 11.75
N PRO A 136 -3.80 14.60 10.68
CA PRO A 136 -3.39 15.07 9.35
C PRO A 136 -3.07 16.57 9.25
N ALA A 137 -3.56 17.41 10.16
CA ALA A 137 -3.22 18.85 10.15
C ALA A 137 -1.76 19.06 10.55
N GLU A 138 -1.26 18.31 11.54
CA GLU A 138 0.15 18.32 11.91
C GLU A 138 1.05 17.74 10.80
N VAL A 139 0.56 16.76 10.03
CA VAL A 139 1.28 16.26 8.84
C VAL A 139 1.46 17.37 7.81
N MET A 140 0.42 18.16 7.56
CA MET A 140 0.51 19.32 6.68
C MET A 140 1.53 20.34 7.18
N GLU A 141 1.47 20.68 8.48
CA GLU A 141 2.43 21.61 9.08
C GLU A 141 3.87 21.09 8.99
N PHE A 142 4.10 19.81 9.26
CA PHE A 142 5.39 19.16 9.12
C PHE A 142 5.94 19.30 7.68
N LEU A 143 5.13 19.00 6.66
CA LEU A 143 5.53 19.12 5.26
C LEU A 143 5.82 20.57 4.87
N LEU A 144 5.03 21.55 5.35
CA LEU A 144 5.27 22.97 5.11
C LEU A 144 6.59 23.42 5.74
N ARG A 145 6.89 22.98 6.96
CA ARG A 145 8.17 23.25 7.64
C ARG A 145 9.36 22.66 6.89
N LEU A 146 9.23 21.47 6.30
CA LEU A 146 10.26 20.89 5.44
C LEU A 146 10.54 21.74 4.19
N VAL A 147 9.48 22.24 3.54
CA VAL A 147 9.61 23.13 2.38
C VAL A 147 10.31 24.43 2.77
N GLU A 148 9.89 25.05 3.87
CA GLU A 148 10.48 26.30 4.36
C GLU A 148 11.95 26.11 4.75
N TRP A 149 12.27 25.01 5.45
CA TRP A 149 13.65 24.64 5.75
C TRP A 149 14.49 24.55 4.48
N LYS A 150 14.00 23.85 3.44
CA LYS A 150 14.73 23.72 2.18
C LYS A 150 14.94 25.06 1.49
N ARG A 151 13.96 25.97 1.52
CA ARG A 151 14.10 27.31 0.94
C ARG A 151 15.20 28.10 1.64
N ARG A 152 15.22 28.11 2.97
CA ARG A 152 16.25 28.79 3.78
C ARG A 152 17.65 28.21 3.55
N SER A 153 17.76 26.88 3.48
CA SER A 153 19.03 26.20 3.20
C SER A 153 19.53 26.42 1.77
N SER A 154 18.66 26.78 0.82
CA SER A 154 19.05 27.05 -0.57
C SER A 154 19.45 28.52 -0.80
N THR A 155 19.02 29.42 0.07
CA THR A 155 19.44 30.83 0.09
C THR A 155 20.76 31.07 0.83
N ALA A 156 21.28 30.06 1.53
CA ALA A 156 22.56 30.12 2.24
C ALA A 156 23.65 29.36 1.46
N ALA A 157 24.46 30.12 0.72
CA ALA A 157 25.72 29.79 0.01
C ALA A 157 25.64 29.22 -1.44
N PRO A 158 26.40 29.79 -2.41
CA PRO A 158 26.70 29.14 -3.68
C PRO A 158 27.74 28.02 -3.49
N PRO A 159 27.84 27.04 -4.41
CA PRO A 159 28.82 25.97 -4.30
C PRO A 159 30.25 26.54 -4.39
N MET A 160 31.05 26.32 -3.34
CA MET A 160 32.50 26.46 -3.40
C MET A 160 33.03 25.46 -4.44
N VAL A 161 33.39 25.98 -5.61
CA VAL A 161 34.23 25.25 -6.58
C VAL A 161 35.56 25.00 -5.87
N ARG A 162 35.84 23.75 -5.48
CA ARG A 162 37.19 23.37 -5.08
C ARG A 162 38.04 23.35 -6.35
N PRO A 163 39.16 24.09 -6.42
CA PRO A 163 40.07 23.99 -7.55
C PRO A 163 40.63 22.56 -7.58
N ARG A 164 40.62 21.94 -8.76
CA ARG A 164 41.35 20.70 -9.00
C ARG A 164 42.84 21.02 -8.87
N VAL A 165 43.52 20.33 -7.97
CA VAL A 165 44.97 20.08 -8.04
C VAL A 165 45.17 18.74 -8.73
#